data_AF-A0A7C7QPE3-F1
#
_entry.id   AF-A0A7C7QPE3-F1
#
_cell.length_a   1.000
_cell.length_b   1.000
_cell.length_c   1.000
_cell.angle_alpha   90.00
_cell.angle_beta   90.00
_cell.angle_gamma   90.00
#
_symmetry.space_group_name_H-M   'P 1'
#
loop_
_entity.id
_entity.type
_entity.pdbx_description
1 polymer ?
#
loop_
_entity_poly.entity_id
_entity_poly.type
_entity_poly.pdbx_seq_one_letter_code
_entity_poly.pdbx_strand_id
1 'polypeptide(L)'
;MDKDQLKRQEIEDLYELAVDYLEAARASLSEERYRIATDLAYNAAELSAKGLLFLLLDDLPSTHKGEQTSLENCTSKADGCPGS
;
A
#
# COMPACT_ATOMS: atom_id res chain seq x y z
N MET A 1 -23.43 -12.28 -1.40
CA MET A 1 -22.19 -12.66 -2.11
C MET A 1 -21.64 -13.90 -1.46
N ASP A 2 -21.10 -14.81 -2.26
CA ASP A 2 -20.48 -16.05 -1.78
C ASP A 2 -19.10 -15.77 -1.15
N LYS A 3 -18.63 -16.61 -0.23
CA LYS A 3 -17.34 -16.43 0.45
C LYS A 3 -16.17 -16.41 -0.53
N ASP A 4 -16.22 -17.26 -1.55
CA ASP A 4 -15.19 -17.33 -2.58
C ASP A 4 -15.14 -16.06 -3.45
N GLN A 5 -16.30 -15.43 -3.67
CA GLN A 5 -16.39 -14.16 -4.38
C GLN A 5 -15.80 -13.01 -3.55
N LEU A 6 -16.08 -12.97 -2.25
CA LEU A 6 -15.51 -11.98 -1.35
C LEU A 6 -13.99 -12.12 -1.25
N LYS A 7 -13.50 -13.36 -1.14
CA LYS A 7 -12.06 -13.66 -1.11
C LYS A 7 -11.37 -13.21 -2.39
N ARG A 8 -11.98 -13.49 -3.55
CA ARG A 8 -11.46 -13.03 -4.84
C ARG A 8 -11.41 -11.51 -4.92
N GLN A 9 -12.49 -10.83 -4.54
CA GLN A 9 -12.53 -9.36 -4.55
C GLN A 9 -11.42 -8.77 -3.68
N GLU A 10 -11.24 -9.27 -2.45
CA GLU A 10 -10.17 -8.81 -1.55
C GLU A 10 -8.77 -8.97 -2.17
N ILE A 11 -8.53 -10.09 -2.86
CA ILE A 11 -7.24 -10.33 -3.54
C ILE A 11 -7.04 -9.37 -4.71
N GLU A 12 -8.10 -9.09 -5.47
CA GLU A 12 -8.09 -8.11 -6.57
C GLU A 12 -7.82 -6.70 -6.02
N ASP A 13 -8.49 -6.29 -4.95
CA ASP A 13 -8.30 -4.99 -4.30
C ASP A 13 -6.85 -4.83 -3.77
N LEU A 14 -6.30 -5.88 -3.14
CA LEU A 14 -4.90 -5.89 -2.67
C LEU A 14 -3.91 -5.78 -3.84
N TYR A 15 -4.21 -6.43 -4.96
CA TYR A 15 -3.38 -6.37 -6.16
C TYR A 15 -3.39 -4.97 -6.79
N GLU A 16 -4.56 -4.38 -6.96
CA GLU A 16 -4.71 -3.02 -7.51
C GLU A 16 -3.93 -2.00 -6.66
N LEU A 17 -4.09 -2.06 -5.33
CA LEU A 17 -3.36 -1.17 -4.43
C LEU A 17 -1.84 -1.39 -4.46
N ALA A 18 -1.38 -2.64 -4.64
CA ALA A 18 0.03 -2.94 -4.79
C ALA A 18 0.62 -2.33 -6.07
N VAL A 19 -0.15 -2.35 -7.18
CA VAL A 19 0.24 -1.72 -8.45
C VAL A 19 0.37 -0.20 -8.26
N ASP A 20 -0.62 0.44 -7.65
CA ASP A 20 -0.59 1.89 -7.40
C ASP A 20 0.65 2.31 -6.59
N TYR A 21 0.98 1.57 -5.54
CA TYR A 21 2.19 1.86 -4.77
C TYR A 21 3.48 1.60 -5.54
N LEU A 22 3.52 0.60 -6.40
CA LEU A 22 4.70 0.36 -7.24
C LEU A 22 4.88 1.49 -8.28
N GLU A 23 3.80 1.98 -8.88
CA GLU A 23 3.84 3.12 -9.80
C GLU A 23 4.31 4.39 -9.08
N ALA A 24 3.76 4.67 -7.91
CA ALA A 24 4.17 5.79 -7.08
C ALA A 24 5.64 5.68 -6.61
N ALA A 25 6.12 4.46 -6.32
CA ALA A 25 7.51 4.20 -6.00
C ALA A 25 8.44 4.53 -7.17
N ARG A 26 8.05 4.13 -8.40
CA ARG A 26 8.80 4.42 -9.63
C ARG A 26 8.85 5.92 -9.91
N ALA A 27 7.72 6.62 -9.76
CA ALA A 27 7.67 8.08 -9.89
C ALA A 27 8.60 8.76 -8.87
N SER A 28 8.51 8.36 -7.59
CA SER A 28 9.35 8.91 -6.51
C SER A 28 10.83 8.65 -6.73
N LEU A 29 11.18 7.48 -7.29
CA LEU A 29 12.57 7.16 -7.64
C LEU A 29 13.10 8.06 -8.75
N SER A 30 12.27 8.38 -9.75
CA SER A 30 12.65 9.29 -10.84
C SER A 30 12.89 10.74 -10.37
N GLU A 31 12.32 11.11 -9.22
CA GLU A 31 12.54 12.39 -8.53
C GLU A 31 13.66 12.32 -7.48
N GLU A 32 14.44 11.22 -7.44
CA GLU A 32 15.53 10.98 -6.46
C GLU A 32 15.05 10.98 -4.99
N ARG A 33 13.74 10.78 -4.75
CA ARG A 33 13.16 10.69 -3.40
C ARG A 33 13.30 9.27 -2.85
N TYR A 34 14.54 8.83 -2.67
CA TYR A 34 14.89 7.43 -2.39
C TYR A 34 14.17 6.83 -1.18
N ARG A 35 14.01 7.59 -0.08
CA ARG A 35 13.31 7.10 1.11
C ARG A 35 11.84 6.79 0.81
N ILE A 36 11.14 7.72 0.17
CA ILE A 36 9.73 7.59 -0.22
C ILE A 36 9.56 6.45 -1.21
N ALA A 37 10.43 6.38 -2.23
CA ALA A 37 10.42 5.29 -3.20
C ALA A 37 10.58 3.91 -2.53
N THR A 38 11.44 3.81 -1.52
CA THR A 38 11.66 2.58 -0.77
C THR A 38 10.45 2.18 0.07
N ASP A 39 9.83 3.12 0.79
CA ASP A 39 8.63 2.86 1.59
C ASP A 39 7.46 2.39 0.72
N LEU A 40 7.25 3.04 -0.44
CA LEU A 40 6.21 2.67 -1.38
C LEU A 40 6.46 1.28 -2.01
N ALA A 41 7.70 1.00 -2.42
CA ALA A 41 8.07 -0.31 -2.96
C ALA A 41 7.89 -1.43 -1.93
N TYR A 42 8.21 -1.16 -0.66
CA TYR A 42 7.99 -2.10 0.44
C TYR A 42 6.49 -2.38 0.63
N ASN A 43 5.66 -1.33 0.66
CA ASN A 43 4.21 -1.50 0.81
C ASN A 43 3.60 -2.30 -0.36
N ALA A 44 4.05 -2.06 -1.59
CA ALA A 44 3.64 -2.85 -2.75
C ALA A 44 3.99 -4.34 -2.60
N ALA A 45 5.19 -4.65 -2.12
CA ALA A 45 5.62 -6.02 -1.87
C ALA A 45 4.83 -6.68 -0.73
N GLU A 46 4.53 -5.96 0.35
CA GLU A 46 3.73 -6.44 1.47
C GLU A 46 2.30 -6.79 1.05
N LEU A 47 1.64 -5.91 0.27
CA LEU A 47 0.30 -6.15 -0.25
C LEU A 47 0.27 -7.36 -1.20
N SER A 48 1.27 -7.47 -2.08
CA SER A 48 1.42 -8.63 -2.96
C SER A 48 1.56 -9.94 -2.17
N ALA A 49 2.37 -9.93 -1.11
CA ALA A 49 2.54 -11.09 -0.23
C ALA A 49 1.24 -11.42 0.53
N LYS A 50 0.51 -10.42 1.01
CA LYS A 50 -0.81 -10.61 1.65
C LYS A 50 -1.80 -11.26 0.68
N GLY A 51 -1.93 -10.75 -0.55
CA GLY A 51 -2.82 -11.34 -1.56
C GLY A 51 -2.48 -12.80 -1.89
N LEU A 52 -1.18 -13.11 -2.00
CA LEU A 52 -0.72 -14.49 -2.20
C LEU A 52 -1.05 -15.39 -1.00
N LEU A 53 -0.89 -14.90 0.22
CA LEU A 53 -1.26 -15.65 1.43
C LEU A 53 -2.76 -15.92 1.49
N PHE A 54 -3.60 -14.95 1.07
CA PHE A 54 -5.04 -15.19 0.94
C PHE A 54 -5.35 -16.31 -0.04
N LEU A 55 -4.66 -16.40 -1.19
CA LEU A 55 -4.84 -17.53 -2.13
C LEU A 55 -4.49 -18.89 -1.51
N LEU A 56 -3.45 -18.93 -0.67
CA LEU A 56 -2.89 -20.18 -0.13
C LEU A 56 -3.56 -20.66 1.16
N LEU A 57 -4.23 -19.78 1.90
CA LEU A 57 -4.84 -20.08 3.19
C LEU A 57 -6.36 -20.11 3.04
N ASP A 58 -6.98 -21.26 3.31
CA ASP A 58 -8.42 -21.47 3.18
C ASP A 58 -9.24 -20.63 4.19
N ASP A 59 -8.68 -20.36 5.37
CA ASP A 59 -9.28 -19.51 6.40
C ASP A 59 -8.24 -18.52 6.94
N LEU A 60 -8.14 -17.33 6.35
CA LEU A 60 -7.61 -16.18 7.09
C LEU A 60 -8.79 -15.61 7.90
N PRO A 61 -8.65 -15.37 9.22
CA PRO A 61 -9.68 -14.66 9.96
C PRO A 61 -9.91 -13.32 9.28
N SER A 62 -11.12 -13.12 8.76
CA SER A 62 -11.59 -11.88 8.14
C SER A 62 -11.54 -10.77 9.19
N THR A 63 -10.35 -10.23 9.41
CA THR A 63 -10.20 -9.12 10.32
C THR A 63 -10.46 -7.90 9.46
N HIS A 64 -11.63 -7.29 9.66
CA HIS A 64 -11.83 -5.88 9.39
C HIS A 64 -10.74 -5.07 10.12
N LYS A 65 -9.55 -4.98 9.51
CA LYS A 65 -8.57 -3.93 9.72
C LYS A 65 -8.53 -3.21 8.38
N GLY A 66 -9.48 -2.34 8.06
CA GLY A 66 -9.68 -1.13 8.87
C GLY A 66 -8.32 -0.44 8.94
N GLU A 67 -7.93 0.20 7.84
CA GLU A 67 -6.93 1.26 7.80
C GLU A 67 -5.56 0.88 8.36
N GLN A 68 -4.73 0.22 7.56
CA GLN A 68 -3.28 0.37 7.74
C GLN A 68 -2.84 1.70 7.11
N THR A 69 -3.06 2.74 7.90
CA THR A 69 -2.20 3.92 8.00
C THR A 69 -2.05 4.69 6.69
N SER A 70 -3.03 5.55 6.43
CA SER A 70 -2.76 6.86 5.86
C SER A 70 -1.46 7.39 6.47
N LEU A 71 -0.40 7.49 5.68
CA LEU A 71 0.13 8.74 5.14
C LEU A 71 -0.26 10.07 5.86
N GLU A 72 -0.48 10.05 7.16
CA GLU A 72 -0.81 11.18 8.02
C GLU A 72 0.26 11.28 9.11
N ASN A 73 1.34 12.01 8.83
CA ASN A 73 2.00 12.92 9.77
C ASN A 73 3.38 13.45 9.32
N CYS A 74 3.89 13.12 8.14
CA CYS A 74 5.23 13.59 7.75
C CYS A 74 5.30 14.53 6.53
N THR A 75 4.18 14.95 5.94
CA THR A 75 4.20 15.88 4.79
C THR A 75 3.78 17.32 5.11
N SER A 76 3.48 17.67 6.37
CA SER A 76 2.96 19.00 6.74
C SER A 76 3.83 19.82 7.71
N LYS A 77 5.17 19.67 7.66
CA LYS A 77 6.13 20.70 8.12
C LYS A 77 7.43 20.64 7.32
N ALA A 78 7.33 20.94 6.03
CA ALA A 78 8.49 21.22 5.18
C ALA A 78 8.23 22.44 4.28
N ASP A 79 7.64 23.50 4.85
CA ASP A 79 7.64 24.82 4.22
C ASP A 79 8.49 25.76 5.07
N GLY A 80 9.66 26.10 4.52
CA GLY A 80 10.47 27.20 5.01
C GLY A 80 9.73 28.52 4.80
N CYS A 81 9.59 29.30 5.86
CA CYS A 81 9.30 30.73 5.72
C CYS A 81 10.57 31.45 5.26
N PRO A 82 10.53 32.23 4.17
CA PRO A 82 11.58 33.20 3.85
C PRO A 82 11.48 34.39 4.81
N GLY A 83 12.62 35.04 5.04
CA GLY A 83 12.74 36.13 6.02
C GLY A 83 11.94 37.39 5.71
N SER A 84 11.58 38.10 6.76
CA SER A 84 11.79 39.54 6.99
C SER A 84 11.50 39.84 8.46
#